data_AF-A0A135UY60-F1
#
_entry.id   AF-A0A135UY60-F1
#
_cell.length_a   1.000
_cell.length_b   1.000
_cell.length_c   1.000
_cell.angle_alpha   90.00
_cell.angle_beta   90.00
_cell.angle_gamma   90.00
#
_symmetry.space_group_name_H-M   'P 1'
#
loop_
_entity.id
_entity.type
_entity.pdbx_description
1 polymer ?
#
loop_
_entity_poly.entity_id
_entity_poly.type
_entity_poly.pdbx_seq_one_letter_code
_entity_poly.pdbx_strand_id
1 'polypeptide(L)'
;MKLSILPAALALFASVSRTNPTAHSGDSCITQSQADKFVERWIGVVTRQNADLGTQTATLDVILANDFQEHSNSVRSLLGLPPSEISFPSKQAYINGTLASDPYRGVQTVETLVAGCNNILWH
;
A
#
# COMPACT_ATOMS: atom_id res chain seq x y z
N MET A 1 -30.79 38.95 37.58
CA MET A 1 -30.27 37.69 37.00
C MET A 1 -29.00 38.03 36.23
N LYS A 2 -27.84 37.49 36.63
CA LYS A 2 -26.54 37.77 35.99
C LYS A 2 -26.37 36.87 34.77
N LEU A 3 -26.24 37.44 33.57
CA LEU A 3 -25.78 36.73 32.37
C LEU A 3 -24.26 36.55 32.45
N SER A 4 -23.79 35.31 32.51
CA SER A 4 -22.39 34.97 32.21
C SER A 4 -22.31 34.46 30.78
N ILE A 5 -21.52 35.14 29.94
CA ILE A 5 -21.22 34.71 28.58
C ILE A 5 -19.78 34.17 28.61
N LEU A 6 -19.63 32.86 28.38
CA LEU A 6 -18.34 32.22 28.14
C LEU A 6 -17.98 32.40 26.65
N PRO A 7 -16.76 32.83 26.27
CA PRO A 7 -16.33 32.78 24.89
C PRO A 7 -15.96 31.33 24.52
N ALA A 8 -16.69 30.76 23.57
CA ALA A 8 -16.31 29.50 22.94
C ALA A 8 -15.07 29.73 22.07
N ALA A 9 -13.97 29.06 22.39
CA ALA A 9 -12.78 29.04 21.56
C ALA A 9 -13.07 28.25 20.28
N LEU A 10 -13.09 28.94 19.14
CA LEU A 10 -13.07 28.31 17.81
C LEU A 10 -11.72 27.62 17.61
N ALA A 11 -11.67 26.30 17.74
CA ALA A 11 -10.55 25.50 17.27
C ALA A 11 -10.67 25.35 15.74
N LEU A 12 -9.84 26.08 15.00
CA LEU A 12 -9.62 25.86 13.58
C LEU A 12 -8.89 24.53 13.40
N PHE A 13 -9.61 23.48 12.99
CA PHE A 13 -8.97 22.27 12.47
C PHE A 13 -8.31 22.62 11.14
N ALA A 14 -6.98 22.74 11.14
CA ALA A 14 -6.22 22.74 9.91
C ALA A 14 -6.40 21.38 9.24
N SER A 15 -7.16 21.35 8.15
CA SER A 15 -7.27 20.20 7.27
C SER A 15 -5.87 19.87 6.76
N VAL A 16 -5.25 18.80 7.28
CA VAL A 16 -4.08 18.21 6.60
C VAL A 16 -4.64 17.60 5.33
N SER A 17 -4.48 18.31 4.21
CA SER A 17 -4.67 17.73 2.89
C SER A 17 -3.66 16.60 2.75
N ARG A 18 -4.10 15.36 2.98
CA ARG A 18 -3.39 14.19 2.46
C ARG A 18 -3.40 14.36 0.94
N THR A 19 -2.26 14.71 0.38
CA THR A 19 -2.05 14.55 -1.06
C THR A 19 -2.19 13.06 -1.34
N ASN A 20 -3.35 12.67 -1.89
CA ASN A 20 -3.50 11.36 -2.50
C ASN A 20 -2.41 11.26 -3.57
N PRO A 21 -1.46 10.32 -3.49
CA PRO A 21 -0.52 10.09 -4.57
C PRO A 21 -1.23 9.28 -5.66
N THR A 22 -2.36 9.76 -6.18
CA THR A 22 -3.09 9.06 -7.24
C THR A 22 -3.70 10.05 -8.22
N ALA A 23 -2.85 10.53 -9.13
CA ALA A 23 -3.20 10.72 -10.53
C ALA A 23 -1.89 10.73 -11.33
N HIS A 24 -1.48 9.58 -11.88
CA HIS A 24 -0.56 9.57 -13.01
C HIS A 24 -1.33 10.07 -14.24
N SER A 25 -1.61 11.38 -14.27
CA SER A 25 -2.13 12.05 -15.45
C SER A 25 -0.95 12.45 -16.33
N GLY A 26 -0.65 11.62 -17.34
CA GLY A 26 0.24 11.99 -18.44
C GLY A 26 1.19 10.85 -18.82
N ASP A 27 1.01 10.32 -20.03
CA ASP A 27 1.93 9.77 -21.06
C ASP A 27 3.39 9.37 -20.69
N SER A 28 3.71 9.11 -19.43
CA SER A 28 5.07 8.82 -18.96
C SER A 28 5.16 7.40 -18.44
N CYS A 29 6.03 6.63 -19.08
CA CYS A 29 6.38 5.28 -18.68
C CYS A 29 7.07 5.30 -17.30
N ILE A 30 6.89 4.23 -16.53
CA ILE A 30 7.62 4.00 -15.27
C ILE A 30 9.12 4.09 -15.56
N THR A 31 9.82 4.91 -14.79
CA THR A 31 11.29 4.98 -14.82
C THR A 31 11.90 3.87 -13.97
N GLN A 32 13.15 3.50 -14.25
CA GLN A 32 13.86 2.50 -13.45
C GLN A 32 13.87 2.85 -11.95
N SER A 33 14.10 4.12 -11.59
CA SER A 33 14.09 4.55 -10.19
C SER A 33 12.73 4.37 -9.52
N GLN A 34 11.62 4.60 -10.24
CA GLN A 34 10.28 4.35 -9.73
C GLN A 34 10.03 2.84 -9.54
N ALA A 35 10.51 2.01 -10.47
CA ALA A 35 10.42 0.56 -10.35
C ALA A 35 11.20 0.04 -9.14
N ASP A 36 12.46 0.46 -8.98
CA ASP A 36 13.29 0.09 -7.83
C ASP A 36 12.63 0.53 -6.52
N LYS A 37 12.07 1.75 -6.48
CA LYS A 37 11.42 2.29 -5.29
C LYS A 37 10.14 1.54 -4.94
N PHE A 38 9.38 1.11 -5.94
CA PHE A 38 8.20 0.28 -5.73
C PHE A 38 8.59 -1.08 -5.13
N VAL A 39 9.60 -1.75 -5.70
CA VAL A 39 10.09 -3.04 -5.21
C VAL A 39 10.66 -2.92 -3.79
N GLU A 40 11.45 -1.89 -3.51
CA GLU A 40 11.98 -1.63 -2.16
C GLU A 40 10.85 -1.50 -1.13
N ARG A 41 9.81 -0.73 -1.44
CA ARG A 41 8.63 -0.56 -0.58
C ARG A 41 7.86 -1.86 -0.39
N TRP A 42 7.66 -2.62 -1.47
CA TRP A 42 7.02 -3.93 -1.39
C TRP A 42 7.79 -4.90 -0.49
N ILE A 43 9.11 -4.96 -0.64
CA ILE A 43 10.00 -5.76 0.22
C ILE A 43 9.91 -5.28 1.67
N GLY A 44 9.93 -3.97 1.92
CA GLY A 44 9.79 -3.40 3.26
C GLY A 44 8.48 -3.82 3.94
N VAL A 45 7.38 -3.87 3.19
CA VAL A 45 6.10 -4.39 3.69
C VAL A 45 6.21 -5.85 4.14
N VAL A 46 6.65 -6.74 3.25
CA VAL A 46 6.62 -8.20 3.50
C VAL A 46 7.70 -8.65 4.49
N THR A 47 8.81 -7.92 4.62
CA THR A 47 9.87 -8.20 5.59
C THR A 47 9.66 -7.50 6.94
N ARG A 48 8.70 -6.56 7.02
CA ARG A 48 8.48 -5.64 8.16
C ARG A 48 9.71 -4.79 8.48
N GLN A 49 10.38 -4.32 7.43
CA GLN A 49 11.54 -3.44 7.51
C GLN A 49 11.28 -2.18 6.68
N ASN A 50 12.14 -1.16 6.82
CA ASN A 50 12.22 0.01 5.94
C ASN A 50 10.87 0.57 5.44
N ALA A 51 10.30 1.52 6.17
CA ALA A 51 9.11 2.25 5.75
C ALA A 51 9.45 3.73 5.55
N ASP A 52 9.91 4.10 4.35
CA ASP A 52 10.17 5.50 3.98
C ASP A 52 8.88 6.36 4.07
N LEU A 53 7.73 5.70 3.94
CA LEU A 53 6.40 6.26 4.11
C LEU A 53 5.83 6.11 5.54
N GLY A 54 6.67 5.78 6.52
CA GLY A 54 6.32 5.72 7.94
C GLY A 54 5.96 4.32 8.44
N THR A 55 4.83 3.76 8.01
CA THR A 55 4.39 2.40 8.40
C THR A 55 4.16 1.51 7.19
N GLN A 56 4.12 0.19 7.40
CA GLN A 56 3.77 -0.75 6.33
C GLN A 56 2.33 -0.55 5.84
N THR A 57 1.41 -0.17 6.73
CA THR A 57 0.05 0.23 6.35
C THR A 57 0.07 1.44 5.42
N ALA A 58 0.78 2.52 5.80
CA ALA A 58 0.90 3.71 4.98
C ALA A 58 1.58 3.42 3.63
N THR A 59 2.54 2.50 3.62
CA THR A 59 3.19 2.05 2.39
C THR A 59 2.21 1.34 1.47
N LEU A 60 1.45 0.35 1.98
CA LEU A 60 0.40 -0.35 1.23
C LEU A 60 -0.72 0.60 0.78
N ASP A 61 -1.04 1.61 1.58
CA ASP A 61 -2.01 2.63 1.21
C ASP A 61 -1.59 3.46 -0.01
N VAL A 62 -0.28 3.62 -0.23
CA VAL A 62 0.26 4.35 -1.38
C VAL A 62 0.41 3.45 -2.59
N ILE A 63 0.91 2.22 -2.43
CA ILE A 63 1.28 1.37 -3.57
C ILE A 63 0.11 0.54 -4.14
N LEU A 64 -0.98 0.35 -3.38
CA LEU A 64 -2.17 -0.36 -3.85
C LEU A 64 -3.26 0.61 -4.33
N ALA A 65 -3.83 0.32 -5.50
CA ALA A 65 -5.01 1.01 -6.02
C ALA A 65 -6.23 0.83 -5.09
N ASN A 66 -7.17 1.77 -5.14
CA ASN A 66 -8.35 1.73 -4.27
C ASN A 66 -9.29 0.56 -4.59
N ASP A 67 -9.32 0.11 -5.84
CA ASP A 67 -10.06 -1.04 -6.35
C ASP A 67 -9.25 -2.34 -6.36
N PHE A 68 -8.08 -2.35 -5.72
CA PHE A 68 -7.22 -3.52 -5.65
C PHE A 68 -7.96 -4.73 -5.06
N GLN A 69 -7.84 -5.84 -5.77
CA GLN A 69 -8.26 -7.18 -5.35
C GLN A 69 -7.11 -8.14 -5.63
N GLU A 70 -6.95 -9.14 -4.77
CA GLU A 70 -5.91 -10.15 -4.95
C GLU A 70 -6.53 -11.51 -5.28
N HIS A 71 -5.91 -12.17 -6.25
CA HIS A 71 -6.30 -13.49 -6.74
C HIS A 71 -5.09 -14.42 -6.67
N SER A 72 -5.13 -15.39 -5.76
CA SER A 72 -4.11 -16.41 -5.66
C SER A 72 -4.69 -17.76 -5.28
N ASN A 73 -4.61 -18.71 -6.21
CA ASN A 73 -4.95 -20.10 -5.95
C ASN A 73 -4.07 -20.70 -4.85
N SER A 74 -2.82 -20.25 -4.73
CA SER A 74 -1.90 -20.70 -3.67
C SER A 74 -2.35 -20.23 -2.29
N VAL A 75 -2.73 -18.95 -2.14
CA VAL A 75 -3.28 -18.44 -0.87
C VAL A 75 -4.57 -19.17 -0.51
N ARG A 76 -5.47 -19.36 -1.47
CA ARG A 76 -6.74 -20.08 -1.22
C ARG A 76 -6.50 -21.54 -0.86
N SER A 77 -5.57 -22.20 -1.53
CA SER A 77 -5.16 -23.57 -1.18
C SER A 77 -4.58 -23.63 0.23
N LEU A 78 -3.75 -22.67 0.64
CA LEU A 78 -3.22 -22.60 2.00
C LEU A 78 -4.31 -22.40 3.07
N LEU A 79 -5.40 -21.72 2.71
CA LEU A 79 -6.57 -21.50 3.56
C LEU A 79 -7.62 -22.63 3.48
N GLY A 80 -7.39 -23.67 2.67
CA GLY A 80 -8.36 -24.76 2.46
C GLY A 80 -9.63 -24.33 1.69
N LEU A 81 -9.54 -23.23 0.93
CA LEU A 81 -10.64 -22.66 0.16
C LEU A 81 -10.60 -23.11 -1.32
N PRO A 82 -11.75 -23.14 -2.03
CA PRO A 82 -11.79 -23.47 -3.46
C PRO A 82 -10.90 -22.55 -4.30
N PRO A 83 -10.22 -23.04 -5.35
CA PRO A 83 -9.47 -22.20 -6.28
C PRO A 83 -10.40 -21.35 -7.16
N SER A 84 -9.82 -20.42 -7.93
CA SER A 84 -10.51 -19.57 -8.93
C SER A 84 -11.44 -18.48 -8.36
N GLU A 85 -11.41 -18.25 -7.05
CA GLU A 85 -12.12 -17.16 -6.40
C GLU A 85 -11.15 -16.06 -5.91
N ILE A 86 -11.69 -14.88 -5.61
CA ILE A 86 -10.94 -13.77 -5.03
C ILE A 86 -10.40 -14.17 -3.66
N SER A 87 -9.12 -13.93 -3.42
CA SER A 87 -8.44 -14.28 -2.18
C SER A 87 -8.54 -13.15 -1.16
N PHE A 88 -8.35 -11.90 -1.61
CA PHE A 88 -8.66 -10.71 -0.84
C PHE A 88 -9.59 -9.78 -1.64
N PRO A 89 -10.84 -9.56 -1.19
CA PRO A 89 -11.85 -8.82 -1.95
C PRO A 89 -11.70 -7.30 -1.91
N SER A 90 -10.71 -6.79 -1.18
CA SER A 90 -10.43 -5.36 -1.12
C SER A 90 -9.00 -5.09 -0.69
N LYS A 91 -8.51 -3.88 -1.00
CA LYS A 91 -7.28 -3.32 -0.45
C LYS A 91 -7.16 -3.50 1.05
N GLN A 92 -8.20 -3.18 1.82
CA GLN A 92 -8.16 -3.31 3.29
C GLN A 92 -8.07 -4.77 3.74
N ALA A 93 -8.77 -5.69 3.07
CA ALA A 93 -8.67 -7.12 3.37
C ALA A 93 -7.24 -7.63 3.11
N TYR A 94 -6.63 -7.22 2.01
CA TYR A 94 -5.25 -7.55 1.68
C TYR A 94 -4.25 -6.99 2.69
N ILE A 95 -4.41 -5.71 3.07
CA ILE A 95 -3.56 -5.07 4.08
C ILE A 95 -3.66 -5.85 5.39
N ASN A 96 -4.87 -6.13 5.89
CA ASN A 96 -5.04 -6.83 7.15
C ASN A 96 -4.43 -8.24 7.10
N GLY A 97 -4.64 -8.99 6.02
CA GLY A 97 -4.09 -10.33 5.85
C GLY A 97 -2.56 -10.34 5.76
N THR A 98 -2.00 -9.46 4.92
CA THR A 98 -0.55 -9.31 4.76
C THR A 98 0.12 -8.83 6.03
N LEU A 99 -0.55 -7.97 6.81
CA LEU A 99 -0.01 -7.43 8.06
C LEU A 99 -0.11 -8.42 9.23
N ALA A 100 -1.03 -9.38 9.17
CA ALA A 100 -1.21 -10.43 10.18
C ALA A 100 -0.28 -11.64 9.99
N SER A 101 0.30 -11.82 8.80
CA SER A 101 1.23 -12.93 8.53
C SER A 101 2.62 -12.70 9.15
N ASP A 102 3.35 -13.79 9.32
CA ASP A 102 4.76 -13.72 9.68
C ASP A 102 5.56 -13.00 8.58
N PRO A 103 6.54 -12.17 8.96
CA PRO A 103 7.37 -11.46 8.01
C PRO A 103 8.38 -12.37 7.33
N TYR A 104 8.61 -12.13 6.04
CA TYR A 104 9.64 -12.84 5.30
C TYR A 104 11.05 -12.46 5.77
N ARG A 105 11.99 -13.38 5.53
CA ARG A 105 13.41 -13.25 5.88
C ARG A 105 14.26 -13.58 4.66
N GLY A 106 15.42 -12.94 4.56
CA GLY A 106 16.40 -13.24 3.50
C GLY A 106 15.96 -12.86 2.09
N VAL A 107 15.03 -11.90 1.94
CA VAL A 107 14.64 -11.39 0.62
C VAL A 107 15.81 -10.60 0.05
N GLN A 108 16.27 -10.97 -1.14
CA GLN A 108 17.31 -10.28 -1.89
C GLN A 108 16.78 -10.02 -3.30
N THR A 109 16.86 -8.77 -3.74
CA THR A 109 16.60 -8.41 -5.15
C THR A 109 17.86 -8.71 -5.95
N VAL A 110 17.73 -9.56 -6.95
CA VAL A 110 18.77 -9.80 -7.94
C VAL A 110 18.65 -8.77 -9.06
N GLU A 111 17.44 -8.49 -9.54
CA GLU A 111 17.20 -7.45 -10.54
C GLU A 111 15.77 -6.91 -10.49
N THR A 112 15.63 -5.64 -10.84
CA THR A 112 14.37 -4.99 -11.11
C THR A 112 14.43 -4.41 -12.52
N LEU A 113 13.42 -4.66 -13.34
CA LEU A 113 13.36 -4.19 -14.72
C LEU A 113 12.03 -3.53 -15.02
N VAL A 114 12.06 -2.42 -15.75
CA VAL A 114 10.87 -1.83 -16.37
C VAL A 114 10.50 -2.68 -17.60
N ALA A 115 9.35 -3.37 -17.52
CA ALA A 115 8.85 -4.27 -18.57
C ALA A 115 7.74 -3.61 -19.39
N GLY A 116 8.13 -2.66 -20.26
CA GLY A 116 7.19 -1.76 -20.94
C GLY A 116 6.80 -0.56 -20.06
N CYS A 117 5.76 0.19 -20.40
CA CYS A 117 5.52 1.47 -19.71
C CYS A 117 4.92 1.35 -18.31
N ASN A 118 4.21 0.26 -18.01
CA ASN A 118 3.39 0.16 -16.81
C ASN A 118 3.66 -1.11 -15.99
N ASN A 119 4.69 -1.89 -16.34
CA ASN A 119 4.99 -3.14 -15.64
C ASN A 119 6.40 -3.13 -15.08
N ILE A 120 6.55 -3.84 -13.96
CA ILE A 120 7.82 -4.09 -13.29
C ILE A 120 8.02 -5.59 -13.27
N LEU A 121 9.19 -6.04 -13.70
CA LEU A 121 9.68 -7.40 -13.51
C LEU A 121 10.68 -7.39 -12.34
N TRP A 122 10.55 -8.32 -11.41
CA TRP A 122 11.39 -8.43 -10.22
C TRP A 122 11.82 -9.90 -10.02
N HIS A 123 13.12 -10.14 -9.82
CA HIS A 123 13.69 -11.41 -9.38
C HIS A 123 14.73 -11.22 -8.27
#